data_AF-A0A127JSJ4-F1
#
_entry.id   AF-A0A127JSJ4-F1
#
_cell.length_a   1.000
_cell.length_b   1.000
_cell.length_c   1.000
_cell.angle_alpha   90.00
_cell.angle_beta   90.00
_cell.angle_gamma   90.00
#
_symmetry.space_group_name_H-M   'P 1'
#
loop_
_entity.id
_entity.type
_entity.pdbx_description
1 polymer ?
#
loop_
_entity_poly.entity_id
_entity_poly.type
_entity_poly.pdbx_seq_one_letter_code
_entity_poly.pdbx_strand_id
1 'polypeptide(L)'
;MPRPYPALALLAVAACTPTFNWREVSVAPTPLKAVLPCKPDKAERRLEITPGREVVVHALGCEAGHATFVVLYAELPQAGELGETLARWKGANLAASKAKAQSETPFQPAGALGLPQSVQVRAEGQRSDGSVVQSQSAYFARGTQAFQAVIYAPRITAEMSEPFFAGLRFE
;
A
#
# COMPACT_ATOMS: atom_id res chain seq x y z
N MET A 1 66.18 -14.67 -13.91
CA MET A 1 65.58 -14.70 -12.56
C MET A 1 64.27 -13.91 -12.60
N PRO A 2 63.10 -14.56 -12.47
CA PRO A 2 61.80 -13.88 -12.59
C PRO A 2 61.39 -13.21 -11.27
N ARG A 3 60.80 -12.02 -11.36
CA ARG A 3 60.27 -11.22 -10.23
C ARG A 3 58.87 -11.73 -9.83
N PRO A 4 58.58 -11.99 -8.54
CA PRO A 4 57.23 -12.29 -8.08
C PRO A 4 56.46 -10.99 -7.81
N TYR A 5 55.38 -10.75 -8.56
CA TYR A 5 54.38 -9.73 -8.23
C TYR A 5 53.35 -10.34 -7.25
N PRO A 6 53.15 -9.78 -6.06
CA PRO A 6 52.09 -10.24 -5.16
C PRO A 6 50.72 -9.91 -5.77
N ALA A 7 49.93 -10.97 -6.01
CA ALA A 7 48.56 -10.87 -6.48
C ALA A 7 47.68 -10.23 -5.40
N LEU A 8 47.15 -9.04 -5.70
CA LEU A 8 46.17 -8.35 -4.88
C LEU A 8 44.82 -9.06 -5.03
N ALA A 9 44.45 -9.88 -4.04
CA ALA A 9 43.16 -10.53 -3.99
C ALA A 9 42.06 -9.48 -3.71
N LEU A 10 41.34 -9.07 -4.75
CA LEU A 10 40.10 -8.31 -4.59
C LEU A 10 39.01 -9.24 -3.99
N LEU A 11 38.73 -9.07 -2.71
CA LEU A 11 37.50 -9.56 -2.08
C LEU A 11 36.32 -8.76 -2.64
N ALA A 12 35.64 -9.32 -3.64
CA ALA A 12 34.36 -8.83 -4.11
C ALA A 12 33.31 -9.08 -3.02
N VAL A 13 32.98 -8.04 -2.25
CA VAL A 13 31.83 -8.09 -1.34
C VAL A 13 30.58 -8.03 -2.22
N ALA A 14 29.97 -9.19 -2.45
CA ALA A 14 28.61 -9.26 -2.97
C ALA A 14 27.68 -8.63 -1.92
N ALA A 15 27.35 -7.35 -2.09
CA ALA A 15 26.38 -6.69 -1.25
C ALA A 15 25.00 -7.29 -1.55
N CYS A 16 24.58 -8.27 -0.75
CA CYS A 16 23.21 -8.78 -0.75
C CYS A 16 22.28 -7.66 -0.26
N THR A 17 21.79 -6.81 -1.17
CA THR A 17 20.71 -5.89 -0.83
C THR A 17 19.41 -6.67 -0.73
N PRO A 18 18.68 -6.64 0.41
CA PRO A 18 17.42 -7.37 0.55
C PRO A 18 16.39 -6.84 -0.44
N THR A 19 15.57 -7.72 -1.00
CA THR A 19 14.46 -7.37 -1.91
C THR A 19 13.52 -6.34 -1.31
N PHE A 20 13.28 -6.43 0.00
CA PHE A 20 12.46 -5.50 0.78
C PHE A 20 13.32 -4.78 1.82
N ASN A 21 13.53 -3.48 1.63
CA ASN A 21 14.23 -2.59 2.53
C ASN A 21 13.21 -1.76 3.32
N TRP A 22 12.56 -2.42 4.27
CA TRP A 22 11.50 -1.87 5.11
C TRP A 22 11.96 -0.63 5.87
N ARG A 23 11.23 0.45 5.70
CA ARG A 23 11.46 1.72 6.39
C ARG A 23 10.14 2.33 6.81
N GLU A 24 10.15 2.96 7.97
CA GLU A 24 9.02 3.78 8.40
C GLU A 24 8.94 5.06 7.56
N VAL A 25 7.73 5.47 7.21
CA VAL A 25 7.43 6.69 6.47
C VAL A 25 6.27 7.43 7.13
N SER A 26 6.35 8.76 7.14
CA SER A 26 5.23 9.64 7.53
C SER A 26 4.34 9.89 6.33
N VAL A 27 3.04 9.63 6.46
CA VAL A 27 2.02 9.94 5.45
C VAL A 27 1.55 11.38 5.65
N ALA A 28 2.46 12.34 5.47
CA ALA A 28 2.17 13.75 5.74
C ALA A 28 1.14 14.33 4.76
N PRO A 29 0.27 15.26 5.21
CA PRO A 29 0.24 15.88 6.54
C PRO A 29 -0.62 15.11 7.56
N THR A 30 -1.02 13.88 7.25
CA THR A 30 -1.83 13.05 8.17
C THR A 30 -0.97 12.54 9.34
N PRO A 31 -1.60 12.16 10.47
CA PRO A 31 -0.89 11.53 11.58
C PRO A 31 -0.62 10.03 11.36
N LEU A 32 -0.81 9.50 10.14
CA LEU A 32 -0.54 8.10 9.83
C LEU A 32 0.96 7.86 9.62
N LYS A 33 1.49 6.85 10.31
CA LYS A 33 2.75 6.18 9.99
C LYS A 33 2.46 4.90 9.23
N ALA A 34 3.33 4.60 8.28
CA ALA A 34 3.33 3.35 7.55
C ALA A 34 4.76 2.83 7.41
N VAL A 35 4.90 1.57 6.98
CA VAL A 35 6.19 1.04 6.55
C VAL A 35 6.11 0.68 5.07
N LEU A 36 7.16 0.98 4.32
CA LEU A 36 7.28 0.64 2.90
C LEU A 36 8.60 -0.10 2.63
N PRO A 37 8.64 -1.02 1.66
CA PRO A 37 9.83 -1.83 1.40
C PRO A 37 10.91 -1.09 0.59
N CYS A 38 10.66 0.16 0.22
CA CYS A 38 11.53 1.00 -0.59
C CYS A 38 11.26 2.47 -0.29
N LYS A 39 12.09 3.36 -0.86
CA LYS A 39 11.83 4.80 -0.81
C LYS A 39 10.56 5.08 -1.62
N PRO A 40 9.50 5.68 -1.02
CA PRO A 40 8.31 6.02 -1.77
C PRO A 40 8.51 7.25 -2.64
N ASP A 41 7.87 7.21 -3.80
CA ASP A 41 7.50 8.40 -4.55
C ASP A 41 6.12 8.88 -4.09
N LYS A 42 5.85 10.17 -4.35
CA LYS A 42 4.57 10.80 -4.02
C LYS A 42 3.84 11.14 -5.31
N ALA A 43 2.53 10.92 -5.29
CA ALA A 43 1.65 11.30 -6.39
C ALA A 43 0.31 11.82 -5.85
N GLU A 44 -0.39 12.58 -6.67
CA GLU A 44 -1.75 13.02 -6.40
C GLU A 44 -2.62 12.70 -7.60
N ARG A 45 -3.85 12.26 -7.35
CA ARG A 45 -4.84 12.00 -8.40
C ARG A 45 -6.23 12.39 -7.91
N ARG A 46 -7.04 12.90 -8.82
CA ARG A 46 -8.48 13.09 -8.56
C ARG A 46 -9.19 11.77 -8.83
N LEU A 47 -9.95 11.30 -7.84
CA LEU A 47 -10.80 10.12 -7.97
C LEU A 47 -12.25 10.50 -7.68
N GLU A 48 -13.16 10.03 -8.52
CA GLU A 48 -14.60 10.10 -8.23
C GLU A 48 -14.99 8.92 -7.34
N ILE A 49 -14.80 9.08 -6.02
CA ILE A 49 -15.19 8.07 -5.02
C ILE A 49 -16.71 8.14 -4.77
N THR A 50 -17.27 9.34 -4.86
CA THR A 50 -18.70 9.60 -4.75
C THR A 50 -19.20 10.10 -6.10
N PRO A 51 -20.30 9.56 -6.66
CA PRO A 51 -20.81 10.00 -7.95
C PRO A 51 -20.99 11.50 -8.03
N GLY A 52 -20.42 12.11 -9.07
CA GLY A 52 -20.44 13.55 -9.29
C GLY A 52 -19.55 14.38 -8.34
N ARG A 53 -18.67 13.74 -7.56
CA ARG A 53 -17.73 14.42 -6.66
C ARG A 53 -16.34 13.81 -6.76
N GLU A 54 -15.43 14.57 -7.36
CA GLU A 54 -14.01 14.24 -7.32
C GLU A 54 -13.40 14.61 -5.97
N VAL A 55 -12.57 13.70 -5.44
CA VAL A 55 -11.77 13.92 -4.24
C VAL A 55 -10.30 13.81 -4.63
N VAL A 56 -9.47 14.71 -4.12
CA VAL A 56 -8.01 14.61 -4.26
C VAL A 56 -7.53 13.48 -3.36
N VAL A 57 -6.88 12.51 -3.98
CA VAL A 57 -6.26 11.37 -3.30
C VAL A 57 -4.76 11.52 -3.44
N HIS A 58 -4.08 11.59 -2.29
CA HIS A 58 -2.63 11.61 -2.21
C HIS A 58 -2.13 10.19 -2.04
N ALA A 59 -1.03 9.84 -2.70
CA ALA A 59 -0.45 8.51 -2.70
C ALA A 59 1.03 8.58 -2.35
N LEU A 60 1.48 7.66 -1.51
CA LEU A 60 2.88 7.29 -1.31
C LEU A 60 3.02 5.84 -1.74
N GLY A 61 3.90 5.55 -2.69
CA GLY A 61 4.07 4.19 -3.16
C GLY A 61 5.44 3.91 -3.73
N CYS A 62 5.78 2.63 -3.82
CA CYS A 62 6.99 2.16 -4.48
C CYS A 62 6.82 0.71 -4.94
N GLU A 63 7.76 0.24 -5.75
CA GLU A 63 7.80 -1.12 -6.27
C GLU A 63 9.00 -1.89 -5.70
N ALA A 64 8.74 -3.10 -5.22
CA ALA A 64 9.76 -4.02 -4.70
C ALA A 64 9.29 -5.46 -4.87
N GLY A 65 10.20 -6.37 -5.24
CA GLY A 65 9.88 -7.81 -5.35
C GLY A 65 8.72 -8.14 -6.30
N HIS A 66 8.63 -7.43 -7.45
CA HIS A 66 7.52 -7.55 -8.41
C HIS A 66 6.13 -7.24 -7.84
N ALA A 67 6.08 -6.47 -6.77
CA ALA A 67 4.87 -5.98 -6.14
C ALA A 67 4.89 -4.45 -6.04
N THR A 68 3.71 -3.85 -6.17
CA THR A 68 3.48 -2.42 -5.95
C THR A 68 2.83 -2.23 -4.60
N PHE A 69 3.43 -1.40 -3.74
CA PHE A 69 2.93 -1.05 -2.41
C PHE A 69 2.51 0.41 -2.42
N VAL A 70 1.28 0.70 -2.00
CA VAL A 70 0.75 2.06 -2.01
C VAL A 70 -0.05 2.33 -0.75
N VAL A 71 0.21 3.48 -0.12
CA VAL A 71 -0.64 4.07 0.91
C VAL A 71 -1.25 5.34 0.34
N LEU A 72 -2.57 5.41 0.37
CA LEU A 72 -3.36 6.53 -0.12
C LEU A 72 -4.16 7.14 1.03
N TYR A 73 -4.38 8.45 0.97
CA TYR A 73 -5.34 9.12 1.82
C TYR A 73 -6.14 10.18 1.06
N ALA A 74 -7.33 10.45 1.57
CA ALA A 74 -8.23 11.50 1.12
C ALA A 74 -8.78 12.25 2.33
N GLU A 75 -8.77 13.57 2.26
CA GLU A 75 -9.45 14.42 3.24
C GLU A 75 -10.90 14.61 2.81
N LEU A 76 -11.85 14.35 3.71
CA LEU A 76 -13.27 14.55 3.45
C LEU A 76 -13.80 15.82 4.12
N PRO A 77 -14.84 16.46 3.58
CA PRO A 77 -15.42 17.65 4.20
C PRO A 77 -16.03 17.37 5.59
N GLN A 78 -16.53 16.16 5.83
CA GLN A 78 -17.25 15.78 7.05
C GLN A 78 -16.99 14.33 7.44
N ALA A 79 -16.83 14.08 8.75
CA ALA A 79 -16.52 12.74 9.28
C ALA A 79 -17.69 11.74 9.08
N GLY A 80 -18.93 12.22 9.01
CA GLY A 80 -20.12 11.37 8.79
C GLY A 80 -20.11 10.61 7.45
N GLU A 81 -19.31 11.05 6.48
CA GLU A 81 -19.20 10.43 5.15
C GLU A 81 -18.15 9.30 5.09
N LEU A 82 -17.36 9.09 6.14
CA LEU A 82 -16.20 8.18 6.09
C LEU A 82 -16.58 6.74 5.80
N GLY A 83 -17.55 6.19 6.53
CA GLY A 83 -17.96 4.78 6.35
C GLY A 83 -18.45 4.51 4.93
N GLU A 84 -19.30 5.37 4.40
CA GLU A 84 -19.80 5.26 3.02
C GLU A 84 -18.67 5.44 1.99
N THR A 85 -17.77 6.40 2.21
CA THR A 85 -16.61 6.64 1.34
C THR A 85 -15.71 5.42 1.28
N LEU A 86 -15.39 4.79 2.41
CA LEU A 86 -14.58 3.56 2.44
C LEU A 86 -15.25 2.42 1.66
N ALA A 87 -16.57 2.24 1.84
CA ALA A 87 -17.32 1.22 1.11
C ALA A 87 -17.32 1.46 -0.41
N ARG A 88 -17.54 2.71 -0.83
CA ARG A 88 -17.53 3.09 -2.25
C ARG A 88 -16.14 2.97 -2.86
N TRP A 89 -15.11 3.42 -2.15
CA TRP A 89 -13.72 3.31 -2.61
C TRP A 89 -13.32 1.84 -2.80
N LYS A 90 -13.65 0.97 -1.84
CA LYS A 90 -13.49 -0.49 -1.99
C LYS A 90 -14.17 -1.00 -3.25
N GLY A 91 -15.45 -0.67 -3.44
CA GLY A 91 -16.22 -1.08 -4.62
C GLY A 91 -15.61 -0.62 -5.94
N ALA A 92 -15.20 0.64 -6.02
CA ALA A 92 -14.58 1.23 -7.21
C ALA A 92 -13.25 0.54 -7.57
N ASN A 93 -12.40 0.24 -6.58
CA ASN A 93 -11.13 -0.44 -6.81
C ASN A 93 -11.31 -1.88 -7.31
N LEU A 94 -12.27 -2.61 -6.73
CA LEU A 94 -12.61 -3.97 -7.20
C LEU A 94 -13.16 -3.93 -8.63
N ALA A 95 -14.05 -2.99 -8.93
CA ALA A 95 -14.61 -2.82 -10.28
C ALA A 95 -13.53 -2.48 -11.31
N ALA A 96 -12.63 -1.55 -10.99
CA ALA A 96 -11.56 -1.09 -11.89
C ALA A 96 -10.60 -2.22 -12.32
N SER A 97 -10.41 -3.23 -11.45
CA SER A 97 -9.56 -4.40 -11.71
C SER A 97 -10.35 -5.65 -12.12
N LYS A 98 -11.67 -5.52 -12.35
CA LYS A 98 -12.60 -6.64 -12.57
C LYS A 98 -12.42 -7.74 -11.51
N ALA A 99 -12.05 -7.34 -10.30
CA ALA A 99 -11.63 -8.24 -9.26
C ALA A 99 -12.83 -8.73 -8.43
N LYS A 100 -12.70 -9.94 -7.90
CA LYS A 100 -13.64 -10.48 -6.92
C LYS A 100 -12.96 -10.56 -5.56
N ALA A 101 -13.65 -10.05 -4.53
CA ALA A 101 -13.21 -10.23 -3.16
C ALA A 101 -13.26 -11.73 -2.81
N GLN A 102 -12.12 -12.27 -2.40
CA GLN A 102 -11.99 -13.66 -1.93
C GLN A 102 -12.18 -13.74 -0.41
N SER A 103 -11.80 -12.69 0.31
CA SER A 103 -12.03 -12.57 1.75
C SER A 103 -12.10 -11.10 2.15
N GLU A 104 -12.86 -10.84 3.20
CA GLU A 104 -12.97 -9.54 3.85
C GLU A 104 -13.02 -9.77 5.35
N THR A 105 -12.14 -9.10 6.10
CA THR A 105 -12.04 -9.22 7.55
C THR A 105 -11.94 -7.84 8.19
N PRO A 106 -12.47 -7.62 9.41
CA PRO A 106 -12.25 -6.37 10.12
C PRO A 106 -10.75 -6.03 10.22
N PHE A 107 -10.43 -4.75 10.05
CA PHE A 107 -9.06 -4.26 10.17
C PHE A 107 -9.06 -2.85 10.76
N GLN A 108 -8.42 -2.69 11.91
CA GLN A 108 -8.36 -1.41 12.60
C GLN A 108 -6.92 -1.18 13.09
N PRO A 109 -6.13 -0.36 12.38
CA PRO A 109 -4.81 0.01 12.88
C PRO A 109 -4.95 0.82 14.17
N ALA A 110 -3.93 0.79 15.02
CA ALA A 110 -3.94 1.50 16.29
C ALA A 110 -4.23 3.00 16.08
N GLY A 111 -5.20 3.54 16.83
CA GLY A 111 -5.64 4.94 16.74
C GLY A 111 -6.64 5.26 15.61
N ALA A 112 -7.05 4.26 14.83
CA ALA A 112 -8.09 4.41 13.82
C ALA A 112 -9.50 4.45 14.43
N LEU A 113 -10.45 5.05 13.70
CA LEU A 113 -11.87 4.97 14.01
C LEU A 113 -12.39 3.54 13.83
N GLY A 114 -13.19 3.08 14.80
CA GLY A 114 -13.88 1.78 14.76
C GLY A 114 -15.10 1.81 13.85
N LEU A 115 -14.88 1.90 12.54
CA LEU A 115 -15.95 1.83 11.53
C LEU A 115 -16.17 0.38 11.08
N PRO A 116 -17.42 -0.07 10.86
CA PRO A 116 -17.71 -1.38 10.26
C PRO A 116 -17.06 -1.59 8.88
N GLN A 117 -16.83 -0.50 8.15
CA GLN A 117 -16.20 -0.47 6.84
C GLN A 117 -14.66 -0.42 6.91
N SER A 118 -14.08 -0.39 8.12
CA SER A 118 -12.64 -0.55 8.31
C SER A 118 -12.28 -2.03 8.19
N VAL A 119 -11.86 -2.44 7.00
CA VAL A 119 -11.68 -3.85 6.62
C VAL A 119 -10.40 -4.05 5.83
N GLN A 120 -9.86 -5.26 5.90
CA GLN A 120 -8.86 -5.77 4.97
C GLN A 120 -9.53 -6.74 3.99
N VAL A 121 -9.25 -6.55 2.71
CA VAL A 121 -9.84 -7.31 1.60
C VAL A 121 -8.71 -7.97 0.82
N ARG A 122 -8.84 -9.27 0.57
CA ARG A 122 -8.05 -9.97 -0.47
C ARG A 122 -8.91 -10.18 -1.69
N ALA A 123 -8.38 -9.88 -2.85
CA ALA A 123 -9.08 -9.98 -4.12
C ALA A 123 -8.15 -10.42 -5.24
N GLU A 124 -8.73 -11.07 -6.24
CA GLU A 124 -8.05 -11.44 -7.47
C GLU A 124 -8.83 -10.90 -8.66
N GLY A 125 -8.10 -10.31 -9.61
CA GLY A 125 -8.65 -9.67 -10.79
C GLY A 125 -7.68 -9.72 -11.96
N GLN A 126 -7.87 -8.79 -12.89
CA GLN A 126 -7.08 -8.71 -14.12
C GLN A 126 -6.55 -7.29 -14.32
N ARG A 127 -5.32 -7.18 -14.84
CA ARG A 127 -4.79 -5.92 -15.35
C ARG A 127 -5.41 -5.58 -16.71
N SER A 128 -5.14 -4.38 -17.20
CA SER A 128 -5.56 -3.93 -18.54
C SER A 128 -5.02 -4.80 -19.67
N ASP A 129 -3.86 -5.44 -19.46
CA ASP A 129 -3.24 -6.40 -20.38
C ASP A 129 -3.81 -7.83 -20.28
N GLY A 130 -4.79 -8.07 -19.39
CA GLY A 130 -5.42 -9.36 -19.15
C GLY A 130 -4.67 -10.29 -18.18
N SER A 131 -3.48 -9.91 -17.70
CA SER A 131 -2.74 -10.70 -16.72
C SER A 131 -3.45 -10.75 -15.36
N VAL A 132 -3.39 -11.90 -14.68
CA VAL A 132 -3.93 -12.06 -13.33
C VAL A 132 -3.14 -11.18 -12.36
N VAL A 133 -3.86 -10.50 -11.47
CA VAL A 133 -3.29 -9.72 -10.38
C VAL A 133 -4.03 -9.99 -9.09
N GLN A 134 -3.28 -10.26 -8.03
CA GLN A 134 -3.77 -10.30 -6.67
C GLN A 134 -3.65 -8.91 -6.05
N SER A 135 -4.64 -8.56 -5.23
CA SER A 135 -4.60 -7.38 -4.37
C SER A 135 -4.94 -7.74 -2.94
N GLN A 136 -4.25 -7.11 -2.00
CA GLN A 136 -4.62 -7.08 -0.60
C GLN A 136 -4.68 -5.62 -0.19
N SER A 137 -5.85 -5.17 0.25
CA SER A 137 -6.13 -3.77 0.59
C SER A 137 -6.65 -3.66 2.00
N ALA A 138 -6.20 -2.68 2.77
CA ALA A 138 -6.81 -2.24 4.02
C ALA A 138 -7.46 -0.87 3.81
N TYR A 139 -8.71 -0.73 4.26
CA TYR A 139 -9.48 0.51 4.26
C TYR A 139 -9.76 0.89 5.71
N PHE A 140 -9.53 2.16 6.08
CA PHE A 140 -9.71 2.64 7.46
C PHE A 140 -9.76 4.18 7.49
N ALA A 141 -10.08 4.75 8.65
CA ALA A 141 -10.24 6.20 8.78
C ALA A 141 -9.74 6.74 10.13
N ARG A 142 -9.42 8.04 10.18
CA ARG A 142 -9.20 8.82 11.41
C ARG A 142 -9.64 10.27 11.21
N GLY A 143 -10.34 10.85 12.17
CA GLY A 143 -10.83 12.24 12.06
C GLY A 143 -11.79 12.41 10.88
N THR A 144 -11.36 13.16 9.87
CA THR A 144 -12.04 13.37 8.57
C THR A 144 -11.30 12.71 7.40
N GLN A 145 -10.27 11.92 7.68
CA GLN A 145 -9.39 11.31 6.68
C GLN A 145 -9.76 9.85 6.44
N ALA A 146 -9.93 9.49 5.17
CA ALA A 146 -10.08 8.13 4.69
C ALA A 146 -8.76 7.62 4.12
N PHE A 147 -8.40 6.37 4.39
CA PHE A 147 -7.13 5.77 3.99
C PHE A 147 -7.35 4.46 3.25
N GLN A 148 -6.43 4.18 2.32
CA GLN A 148 -6.25 2.87 1.71
C GLN A 148 -4.77 2.49 1.76
N ALA A 149 -4.43 1.31 2.26
CA ALA A 149 -3.12 0.70 2.07
C ALA A 149 -3.28 -0.55 1.20
N VAL A 150 -2.54 -0.68 0.11
CA VAL A 150 -2.74 -1.77 -0.86
C VAL A 150 -1.43 -2.32 -1.42
N ILE A 151 -1.41 -3.64 -1.58
CA ILE A 151 -0.39 -4.38 -2.33
C ILE A 151 -1.02 -4.92 -3.61
N TYR A 152 -0.36 -4.74 -4.74
CA TYR A 152 -0.67 -5.43 -5.99
C TYR A 152 0.51 -6.29 -6.41
N ALA A 153 0.28 -7.57 -6.72
CA ALA A 153 1.33 -8.49 -7.17
C ALA A 153 0.74 -9.62 -8.00
N PRO A 154 1.54 -10.34 -8.81
CA PRO A 154 1.10 -11.62 -9.39
C PRO A 154 0.70 -12.63 -8.30
N ARG A 155 1.43 -12.62 -7.17
CA ARG A 155 1.14 -13.41 -5.98
C ARG A 155 1.57 -12.65 -4.74
N ILE A 156 0.68 -12.50 -3.76
CA ILE A 156 1.00 -11.84 -2.49
C ILE A 156 1.44 -12.88 -1.47
N THR A 157 2.59 -12.64 -0.82
CA THR A 157 3.13 -13.51 0.23
C THR A 157 3.00 -12.87 1.62
N ALA A 158 3.18 -13.67 2.67
CA ALA A 158 3.23 -13.18 4.04
C ALA A 158 4.37 -12.17 4.24
N GLU A 159 5.55 -12.43 3.66
CA GLU A 159 6.72 -11.53 3.71
C GLU A 159 6.42 -10.13 3.16
N MET A 160 5.55 -10.03 2.13
CA MET A 160 5.09 -8.75 1.60
C MET A 160 4.04 -8.09 2.51
N SER A 161 3.04 -8.87 2.94
CA SER A 161 1.82 -8.34 3.54
C SER A 161 1.93 -8.05 5.03
N GLU A 162 2.56 -8.93 5.82
CA GLU A 162 2.59 -8.80 7.27
C GLU A 162 3.31 -7.52 7.72
N PRO A 163 4.53 -7.20 7.25
CA PRO A 163 5.21 -5.98 7.68
C PRO A 163 4.43 -4.73 7.24
N PHE A 164 3.94 -4.73 6.00
CA PHE A 164 3.23 -3.60 5.41
C PHE A 164 1.97 -3.22 6.20
N PHE A 165 1.11 -4.20 6.52
CA PHE A 165 -0.13 -3.93 7.26
C PHE A 165 0.10 -3.75 8.76
N ALA A 166 1.04 -4.49 9.37
CA ALA A 166 1.33 -4.36 10.80
C ALA A 166 2.00 -3.01 11.14
N GLY A 167 2.71 -2.41 10.19
CA GLY A 167 3.34 -1.10 10.37
C GLY A 167 2.39 0.11 10.27
N LEU A 168 1.09 -0.10 10.00
CA LEU A 168 0.09 0.96 9.95
C LEU A 168 -0.32 1.36 11.37
N ARG A 169 -0.03 2.60 11.74
CA ARG A 169 -0.37 3.14 13.06
C ARG A 169 -0.53 4.64 13.02
N PHE A 170 -1.42 5.16 13.84
CA PHE A 170 -1.63 6.58 14.00
C PHE A 170 -0.85 7.11 15.20
N GLU A 171 -0.17 8.26 15.04
CA GLU A 171 0.52 8.99 16.13
C GLU A 171 -0.32 10.12 16.71
#